data_AF-A0A7C3XH87-F1
#
_entry.id   AF-A0A7C3XH87-F1
#
_cell.length_a   1.000
_cell.length_b   1.000
_cell.length_c   1.000
_cell.angle_alpha   90.00
_cell.angle_beta   90.00
_cell.angle_gamma   90.00
#
_symmetry.space_group_name_H-M   'P 1'
#
loop_
_entity.id
_entity.type
_entity.pdbx_description
1 polymer ?
#
loop_
_entity_poly.entity_id
_entity_poly.type
_entity_poly.pdbx_seq_one_letter_code
_entity_poly.pdbx_strand_id
1 'polypeptide(L)' 'MSNKKIAHIARIAGAPKDQNAGVYLYKKIGDRVLKNEPLYTIYAENEDRLAYAKKYLIDIGYDIR' A
#
# COMPACT_ATOMS: atom_id res chain seq x y z
N MET A 1 -7.12 -6.26 -5.23
CA MET A 1 -6.94 -4.79 -5.26
C MET A 1 -6.76 -4.33 -6.70
N SER A 2 -7.26 -3.15 -7.09
CA SER A 2 -7.13 -2.66 -8.47
C SER A 2 -5.92 -1.73 -8.63
N ASN A 3 -5.37 -1.67 -9.85
CA ASN A 3 -4.21 -0.81 -10.15
C ASN A 3 -4.46 0.67 -9.81
N LYS A 4 -5.69 1.17 -9.98
CA LYS A 4 -6.07 2.54 -9.60
C LYS A 4 -5.85 2.81 -8.11
N LYS A 5 -6.23 1.87 -7.24
CA LYS A 5 -6.06 2.00 -5.78
C LYS A 5 -4.58 1.93 -5.39
N ILE A 6 -3.83 1.02 -6.00
CA ILE A 6 -2.37 0.88 -5.76
C ILE A 6 -1.64 2.17 -6.13
N ALA A 7 -1.92 2.71 -7.32
CA ALA A 7 -1.33 3.97 -7.76
C ALA A 7 -1.77 5.17 -6.90
N HIS A 8 -2.98 5.14 -6.34
CA HIS A 8 -3.44 6.19 -5.43
C HIS A 8 -2.69 6.14 -4.09
N ILE A 9 -2.52 4.96 -3.50
CA ILE A 9 -1.77 4.78 -2.25
C ILE A 9 -0.30 5.15 -2.41
N ALA A 10 0.34 4.78 -3.52
CA ALA A 10 1.71 5.19 -3.80
C ALA A 10 1.86 6.73 -3.81
N ARG A 11 0.87 7.45 -4.36
CA ARG A 11 0.85 8.92 -4.34
C ARG A 11 0.66 9.48 -2.94
N ILE A 12 -0.24 8.90 -2.14
CA ILE A 12 -0.41 9.31 -0.73
C ILE A 12 0.90 9.11 0.05
N ALA A 13 1.59 8.00 -0.20
CA ALA A 13 2.86 7.68 0.45
C ALA A 13 4.00 8.65 0.08
N GLY A 14 3.89 9.35 -1.06
CA GLY A 14 4.84 10.38 -1.49
C GLY A 14 5.40 10.23 -2.91
N ALA A 15 5.09 9.12 -3.57
CA ALA A 15 5.58 8.88 -4.94
C ALA A 15 4.90 9.83 -5.95
N PRO A 16 5.60 10.27 -7.01
CA PRO A 16 6.99 9.95 -7.35
C PRO A 16 8.03 10.91 -6.76
N LYS A 17 7.59 11.93 -5.99
CA LYS A 17 8.49 12.98 -5.47
C LYS A 17 9.49 12.41 -4.47
N ASP A 18 9.03 11.53 -3.60
CA ASP A 18 9.86 10.76 -2.67
C ASP A 18 10.22 9.44 -3.37
N GLN A 19 11.50 9.27 -3.73
CA GLN A 19 11.93 8.14 -4.55
C GLN A 19 11.83 6.80 -3.80
N ASN A 20 11.95 6.81 -2.47
CA ASN A 20 11.81 5.60 -1.65
C ASN A 20 10.35 5.35 -1.24
N ALA A 21 9.41 6.23 -1.60
CA ALA A 21 7.99 6.02 -1.31
C ALA A 21 7.31 5.20 -2.41
N GLY A 22 6.33 4.37 -2.02
CA GLY A 22 5.56 3.58 -2.97
C GLY A 22 4.91 2.35 -2.36
N VAL A 23 4.53 1.41 -3.24
CA VAL A 23 3.91 0.14 -2.86
C VAL A 23 4.69 -1.00 -3.48
N TYR A 24 5.15 -1.93 -2.66
CA TYR A 24 5.74 -3.19 -3.08
C TYR A 24 4.68 -4.30 -3.02
N LEU A 25 4.46 -5.02 -4.13
CA LEU A 25 3.47 -6.10 -4.20
C LEU A 25 4.17 -7.45 -4.08
N TYR A 26 3.80 -8.24 -3.07
CA TYR A 26 4.27 -9.63 -2.94
C TYR A 26 3.46 -10.60 -3.80
N LYS A 27 2.19 -10.26 -4.06
CA LYS A 27 1.21 -11.12 -4.72
C LYS A 27 0.44 -10.37 -5.79
N LYS A 28 0.11 -11.08 -6.86
CA LYS A 28 -0.74 -10.61 -7.95
C LYS A 28 -2.04 -11.42 -7.98
N ILE A 29 -2.98 -10.95 -8.80
CA ILE A 29 -4.23 -11.65 -9.05
C ILE A 29 -3.90 -13.03 -9.64
N GLY A 30 -4.43 -14.08 -9.01
CA GLY A 30 -4.19 -15.47 -9.39
C GLY A 30 -3.19 -16.21 -8.50
N ASP A 31 -2.39 -15.49 -7.70
CA ASP A 31 -1.45 -16.13 -6.79
C ASP A 31 -2.16 -16.76 -5.59
N ARG A 32 -1.67 -17.93 -5.17
CA ARG A 32 -2.08 -18.55 -3.92
C ARG A 32 -1.47 -17.80 -2.74
N VAL A 33 -2.27 -17.60 -1.70
CA VAL A 33 -1.88 -16.91 -0.48
C VAL A 33 -2.34 -17.70 0.75
N LEU A 34 -1.52 -17.68 1.79
CA LEU A 34 -1.88 -18.23 3.09
C LEU A 34 -2.56 -17.15 3.94
N LYS A 35 -3.38 -17.57 4.91
CA LYS A 35 -3.92 -16.65 5.91
C LYS A 35 -2.75 -15.97 6.63
N ASN A 36 -2.84 -14.65 6.75
CA ASN A 36 -1.81 -13.79 7.35
C ASN A 36 -0.53 -13.58 6.55
N GLU A 37 -0.47 -14.06 5.31
CA GLU A 37 0.63 -13.74 4.42
C GLU A 37 0.53 -12.28 3.93
N PRO A 38 1.62 -11.49 3.97
CA PRO A 38 1.61 -10.12 3.51
C PRO A 38 1.37 -10.08 1.99
N LEU A 39 0.43 -9.24 1.56
CA LEU A 39 0.10 -9.07 0.14
C LEU A 39 0.89 -7.92 -0.49
N TYR A 40 1.18 -6.88 0.29
CA TYR A 40 1.95 -5.73 -0.13
C TYR A 40 2.57 -5.00 1.08
N THR A 41 3.56 -4.17 0.82
CA THR A 41 4.17 -3.23 1.78
C THR A 41 4.07 -1.82 1.23
N ILE A 42 3.76 -0.84 2.09
CA ILE A 42 3.79 0.57 1.75
C ILE A 42 5.03 1.18 2.36
N TYR A 43 5.81 1.89 1.54
CA TYR A 43 6.96 2.67 1.96
C TYR A 43 6.62 4.15 1.85
N ALA A 44 6.97 4.94 2.86
CA ALA A 44 6.86 6.39 2.87
C ALA A 44 8.07 6.96 3.61
N GLU A 45 8.58 8.11 3.17
CA GLU A 45 9.71 8.77 3.84
C GLU A 45 9.27 9.61 5.05
N ASN A 46 7.96 9.79 5.23
CA ASN A 46 7.37 10.59 6.29
C ASN A 46 6.23 9.80 6.99
N GLU A 47 6.23 9.82 8.32
CA GLU A 47 5.25 9.13 9.16
C GLU A 47 3.80 9.59 8.93
N ASP A 48 3.57 10.89 8.70
CA ASP A 48 2.24 11.43 8.40
C ASP A 48 1.70 10.83 7.10
N ARG A 49 2.54 10.73 6.06
CA ARG A 49 2.17 10.12 4.77
C ARG A 49 1.84 8.65 4.94
N LEU A 50 2.61 7.93 5.77
CA LEU A 50 2.31 6.55 6.11
C LEU A 50 0.97 6.44 6.85
N ALA A 51 0.70 7.33 7.81
CA ALA A 51 -0.55 7.37 8.54
C ALA A 51 -1.76 7.65 7.63
N TYR A 52 -1.63 8.59 6.68
CA TYR A 52 -2.68 8.85 5.69
C TYR A 52 -2.92 7.65 4.78
N ALA A 53 -1.85 6.99 4.30
CA ALA A 53 -1.97 5.79 3.48
C ALA A 53 -2.66 4.65 4.25
N LYS A 54 -2.32 4.48 5.53
CA LYS A 54 -2.97 3.51 6.43
C LYS A 54 -4.45 3.82 6.62
N LYS A 55 -4.79 5.07 6.92
CA LYS A 55 -6.19 5.50 7.09
C LYS A 55 -7.01 5.21 5.84
N TYR A 56 -6.51 5.61 4.67
CA TYR A 56 -7.19 5.35 3.40
C TYR A 56 -7.49 3.86 3.19
N LEU A 57 -6.52 2.99 3.49
CA LEU A 57 -6.69 1.53 3.38
C LEU A 57 -7.76 0.97 4.32
N ILE A 58 -7.78 1.42 5.57
CA ILE A 58 -8.80 1.04 6.55
C ILE A 58 -10.19 1.47 6.06
N ASP A 59 -10.32 2.71 5.57
CA ASP A 59 -11.57 3.27 5.05
C ASP A 59 -12.13 2.47 3.86
N ILE A 60 -11.24 1.85 3.05
CA ILE A 60 -11.64 0.98 1.93
C ILE A 60 -11.69 -0.52 2.28
N GLY A 61 -11.59 -0.87 3.57
CA GLY A 61 -11.83 -2.21 4.10
C GLY A 61 -10.64 -3.18 4.08
N TYR A 62 -9.40 -2.68 4.07
CA TYR A 62 -8.19 -3.50 4.13
C TYR A 62 -7.61 -3.56 5.54
N ASP A 63 -7.22 -4.76 5.98
CA ASP A 63 -6.48 -4.97 7.23
C ASP A 63 -5.02 -4.55 7.07
N ILE A 64 -4.46 -3.92 8.10
CA ILE A 64 -3.07 -3.44 8.12
C ILE A 64 -2.42 -3.96 9.39
N ARG A 65 -1.20 -4.46 9.25
CA ARG A 65 -0.40 -5.01 10.34
C ARG A 65 0.94 -4.30 10.42
#